data_AF-A0A2M7DNR1-F1
#
_entry.id   AF-A0A2M7DNR1-F1
#
_cell.length_a   1.000
_cell.length_b   1.000
_cell.length_c   1.000
_cell.angle_alpha   90.00
_cell.angle_beta   90.00
_cell.angle_gamma   90.00
#
_symmetry.space_group_name_H-M   'P 1'
#
loop_
_entity.id
_entity.type
_entity.pdbx_description
1 polymer ?
#
loop_
_entity_poly.entity_id
_entity_poly.type
_entity_poly.pdbx_seq_one_letter_code
_entity_poly.pdbx_strand_id
1 'polypeptide(L)'
;MKKIITLGFFAIALFFSTQTISAQERVEDIAKLQVAKLSEAVQLTGEQQRTLFRVFVAKESGYAKQIKGKDLNNTDVAKAKTAIDATFEKELKAVLTAEQFKKYQDIKQ
;
A
#
# COMPACT_ATOMS: atom_id res chain seq x y z
N MET A 1 -11.45 -38.42 -1.49
CA MET A 1 -12.24 -37.25 -1.95
C MET A 1 -13.23 -36.93 -0.84
N LYS A 2 -13.33 -35.76 -0.23
CA LYS A 2 -13.33 -34.38 -0.75
C LYS A 2 -12.74 -33.42 0.30
N LYS A 3 -12.16 -32.33 -0.20
CA LYS A 3 -11.52 -31.21 0.51
C LYS A 3 -12.55 -30.40 1.28
N ILE A 4 -12.27 -29.99 2.52
CA ILE A 4 -12.71 -28.69 3.04
C ILE A 4 -11.68 -28.17 4.06
N ILE A 5 -10.73 -27.40 3.54
CA ILE A 5 -10.02 -26.36 4.29
C ILE A 5 -11.04 -25.24 4.50
N THR A 6 -11.09 -24.62 5.69
CA THR A 6 -11.24 -23.17 5.92
C THR A 6 -11.75 -22.95 7.35
N LEU A 7 -10.86 -22.58 8.26
CA LEU A 7 -11.25 -21.90 9.51
C LEU A 7 -10.24 -20.78 9.77
N GLY A 8 -10.31 -19.73 8.95
CA GLY A 8 -9.63 -18.47 9.20
C GLY A 8 -10.49 -17.60 10.10
N PHE A 9 -10.43 -17.80 11.41
CA PHE A 9 -10.87 -16.81 12.39
C PHE A 9 -9.62 -16.12 12.93
N PHE A 10 -9.38 -14.88 12.54
CA PHE A 10 -8.53 -14.01 13.33
C PHE A 10 -9.20 -12.65 13.49
N ALA A 11 -9.72 -12.46 14.70
CA ALA A 11 -10.34 -11.23 15.15
C ALA A 11 -9.28 -10.12 15.21
N ILE A 12 -9.53 -9.02 14.50
CA ILE A 12 -8.87 -7.74 14.72
C ILE A 12 -9.90 -6.81 15.33
N ALA A 13 -10.23 -7.07 16.58
CA ALA A 13 -10.86 -6.09 17.45
C ALA A 13 -9.89 -5.94 18.62
N LEU A 14 -9.35 -4.72 18.78
CA LEU A 14 -8.67 -4.13 19.94
C LEU A 14 -7.57 -3.20 19.40
N PHE A 15 -7.83 -1.89 19.38
CA PHE A 15 -6.88 -0.81 19.71
C PHE A 15 -7.55 0.55 19.44
N PHE A 16 -8.44 0.96 20.36
CA PHE A 16 -8.87 2.35 20.48
C PHE A 16 -8.36 2.89 21.82
N SER A 17 -7.17 3.48 21.81
CA SER A 17 -6.68 4.41 22.84
C SER A 17 -5.81 5.45 22.14
N THR A 18 -6.43 6.51 21.63
CA THR A 18 -5.76 7.56 20.86
C THR A 18 -5.03 8.55 21.78
N GLN A 19 -3.71 8.43 21.86
CA GLN A 19 -2.82 9.52 22.24
C GLN A 19 -2.09 9.95 20.97
N THR A 20 -2.11 11.25 20.67
CA THR A 20 -1.42 11.97 19.58
C THR A 20 -0.72 11.09 18.52
N ILE A 21 -1.47 10.64 17.51
CA ILE A 21 -0.91 9.88 16.39
C ILE A 21 -0.02 10.82 15.56
N SER A 22 1.27 10.48 15.47
CA SER A 22 2.25 11.21 14.66
C SER A 22 1.98 11.08 13.16
N ALA A 23 2.52 11.99 12.34
CA ALA A 23 2.39 11.91 10.89
C ALA A 23 3.02 10.63 10.31
N GLN A 24 4.06 10.09 10.96
CA GLN A 24 4.69 8.83 10.59
C GLN A 24 3.78 7.63 10.88
N GLU A 25 3.15 7.57 12.05
CA GLU A 25 2.18 6.51 12.38
C GLU A 25 0.99 6.53 11.42
N ARG A 26 0.50 7.72 11.02
CA ARG A 26 -0.56 7.84 10.00
C ARG A 26 -0.14 7.26 8.64
N VAL A 27 1.10 7.49 8.22
CA VAL A 27 1.66 6.94 6.98
C VAL A 27 1.71 5.42 7.04
N GLU A 28 2.16 4.86 8.16
CA GLU A 28 2.25 3.42 8.35
C GLU A 28 0.88 2.74 8.39
N ASP A 29 -0.11 3.34 9.04
CA ASP A 29 -1.46 2.78 9.10
C ASP A 29 -2.14 2.78 7.72
N ILE A 30 -1.94 3.84 6.92
CA ILE A 30 -2.40 3.88 5.53
C ILE A 30 -1.70 2.79 4.71
N ALA A 31 -0.38 2.64 4.85
CA ALA A 31 0.38 1.62 4.13
C ALA A 31 -0.05 0.20 4.52
N LYS A 32 -0.29 -0.09 5.81
CA LYS A 32 -0.83 -1.38 6.28
C LYS A 32 -2.17 -1.70 5.61
N LEU A 33 -3.09 -0.72 5.60
CA LEU A 33 -4.40 -0.89 4.95
C LEU A 33 -4.28 -1.14 3.45
N GLN A 34 -3.39 -0.43 2.75
CA GLN A 34 -3.18 -0.61 1.31
C GLN A 34 -2.57 -1.98 0.99
N VAL A 35 -1.59 -2.44 1.78
CA VAL A 35 -1.01 -3.78 1.63
C VAL A 35 -2.04 -4.87 1.93
N ALA A 36 -2.86 -4.72 2.96
CA ALA A 36 -3.90 -5.68 3.29
C ALA A 36 -4.90 -5.83 2.13
N LYS A 37 -5.41 -4.71 1.59
CA LYS A 37 -6.30 -4.71 0.43
C LYS A 37 -5.66 -5.36 -0.80
N LEU A 38 -4.40 -5.01 -1.09
CA LEU A 38 -3.69 -5.61 -2.21
C LEU A 38 -3.47 -7.12 -1.99
N SER A 39 -3.15 -7.52 -0.75
CA SER A 39 -2.97 -8.92 -0.38
C SER A 39 -4.24 -9.74 -0.57
N GLU A 40 -5.41 -9.21 -0.21
CA GLU A 40 -6.69 -9.86 -0.45
C GLU A 40 -6.95 -10.05 -1.95
N ALA A 41 -6.59 -9.06 -2.77
CA ALA A 41 -6.88 -9.07 -4.19
C ALA A 41 -5.95 -9.97 -5.03
N VAL A 42 -4.64 -9.98 -4.72
CA VAL A 42 -3.65 -10.70 -5.53
C VAL A 42 -2.91 -11.80 -4.77
N GLN A 43 -3.36 -12.11 -3.54
CA GLN A 43 -2.82 -13.18 -2.70
C GLN A 43 -1.30 -13.04 -2.49
N LEU A 44 -0.89 -11.92 -1.90
CA LEU A 44 0.52 -11.66 -1.62
C LEU A 44 1.09 -12.67 -0.62
N THR A 45 2.32 -13.13 -0.87
CA THR A 45 3.07 -13.90 0.14
C THR A 45 3.47 -13.01 1.31
N GLY A 46 3.79 -13.61 2.46
CA GLY A 46 4.24 -12.83 3.63
C GLY A 46 5.52 -12.01 3.37
N GLU A 47 6.39 -12.47 2.47
CA GLU A 47 7.55 -11.71 2.03
C GLU A 47 7.16 -10.51 1.15
N GLN A 48 6.27 -10.73 0.18
CA GLN A 48 5.73 -9.65 -0.65
C GLN A 48 5.02 -8.59 0.19
N GLN A 49 4.21 -8.99 1.18
CA GLN A 49 3.53 -8.07 2.08
C GLN A 49 4.52 -7.19 2.86
N ARG A 50 5.57 -7.77 3.45
CA ARG A 50 6.60 -7.01 4.18
C ARG A 50 7.37 -6.05 3.28
N THR A 51 7.72 -6.48 2.08
CA THR A 51 8.45 -5.62 1.13
C THR A 51 7.55 -4.51 0.63
N LEU A 52 6.32 -4.82 0.23
CA LEU A 52 5.35 -3.83 -0.24
C LEU A 52 4.96 -2.86 0.87
N PHE A 53 4.89 -3.27 2.13
CA PHE A 53 4.67 -2.34 3.24
C PHE A 53 5.69 -1.19 3.24
N ARG A 54 6.98 -1.50 3.07
CA ARG A 54 8.01 -0.45 2.97
C ARG A 54 7.84 0.43 1.74
N VAL A 55 7.49 -0.17 0.60
CA VAL A 55 7.22 0.54 -0.67
C VAL A 55 6.04 1.52 -0.50
N PHE A 56 4.95 1.08 0.12
CA PHE A 56 3.79 1.91 0.41
C PHE A 56 4.10 3.01 1.44
N VAL A 57 4.86 2.71 2.51
CA VAL A 57 5.32 3.74 3.46
C VAL A 57 6.14 4.82 2.74
N ALA A 58 7.04 4.45 1.83
CA ALA A 58 7.84 5.40 1.06
C ALA A 58 6.95 6.30 0.18
N LYS A 59 5.98 5.72 -0.54
CA LYS A 59 5.00 6.48 -1.34
C LYS A 59 4.21 7.45 -0.47
N GLU A 60 3.58 6.97 0.60
CA GLU A 60 2.71 7.75 1.47
C GLU A 60 3.49 8.85 2.21
N SER A 61 4.74 8.58 2.62
CA SER A 61 5.65 9.59 3.18
C SER A 61 5.98 10.68 2.15
N GLY A 62 6.27 10.29 0.89
CA GLY A 62 6.49 11.23 -0.21
C GLY A 62 5.26 12.10 -0.45
N TYR A 63 4.07 11.50 -0.47
CA TYR A 63 2.80 12.20 -0.61
C TYR A 63 2.56 13.18 0.53
N ALA A 64 2.76 12.76 1.78
CA ALA A 64 2.59 13.62 2.95
C ALA A 64 3.52 14.85 2.92
N LYS A 65 4.75 14.70 2.40
CA LYS A 65 5.76 15.77 2.36
C LYS A 65 5.61 16.71 1.15
N GLN A 66 5.30 16.14 -0.01
CA GLN A 66 5.44 16.85 -1.28
C GLN A 66 4.12 17.19 -1.94
N ILE A 67 3.03 16.48 -1.59
CA ILE A 67 1.77 16.56 -2.34
C ILE A 67 0.62 17.05 -1.45
N LYS A 68 0.47 16.47 -0.25
CA LYS A 68 -0.65 16.75 0.64
C LYS A 68 -0.68 18.24 1.05
N GLY A 69 -1.81 18.89 0.82
CA GLY A 69 -2.00 20.31 1.13
C GLY A 69 -1.31 21.27 0.15
N LYS A 70 -0.76 20.78 -0.96
CA LYS A 70 -0.17 21.60 -2.03
C LYS A 70 -1.05 21.58 -3.28
N ASP A 71 -0.91 22.62 -4.10
CA ASP A 71 -1.61 22.71 -5.38
C ASP A 71 -1.02 21.74 -6.40
N LEU A 72 -1.86 20.84 -6.92
CA LEU A 72 -1.47 19.86 -7.95
C LEU A 72 -1.27 20.49 -9.33
N ASN A 73 -1.79 21.70 -9.57
CA ASN A 73 -1.54 22.44 -10.80
C ASN A 73 -0.16 23.11 -10.82
N ASN A 74 0.53 23.16 -9.67
CA ASN A 74 1.90 23.60 -9.61
C ASN A 74 2.80 22.55 -10.30
N THR A 75 3.59 23.01 -11.28
CA THR A 75 4.48 22.16 -12.08
C THR A 75 5.43 21.30 -11.24
N ASP A 76 5.96 21.82 -10.14
CA ASP A 76 6.92 21.08 -9.30
C ASP A 76 6.22 20.03 -8.44
N VAL A 77 5.01 20.31 -7.96
CA VAL A 77 4.17 19.34 -7.24
C VAL A 77 3.73 18.22 -8.18
N ALA A 78 3.31 18.55 -9.40
CA ALA A 78 2.94 17.57 -10.42
C ALA A 78 4.12 16.67 -10.82
N LYS A 79 5.33 17.25 -10.99
CA LYS A 79 6.56 16.48 -11.23
C LYS A 79 6.90 15.57 -10.06
N ALA A 80 6.82 16.06 -8.82
CA ALA A 80 7.05 15.26 -7.62
C ALA A 80 6.07 14.07 -7.55
N LYS A 81 4.78 14.30 -7.80
CA LYS A 81 3.76 13.25 -7.81
C LYS A 81 4.11 12.17 -8.84
N THR A 82 4.44 12.59 -10.05
CA THR A 82 4.79 11.69 -11.16
C THR A 82 6.02 10.85 -10.82
N ALA A 83 7.06 11.46 -10.23
CA ALA A 83 8.27 10.76 -9.81
C ALA A 83 8.00 9.74 -8.69
N ILE A 84 7.17 10.11 -7.70
CA ILE A 84 6.78 9.20 -6.62
C ILE A 84 5.99 8.01 -7.19
N ASP A 85 4.97 8.28 -8.01
CA ASP A 85 4.12 7.24 -8.60
C ASP A 85 4.92 6.30 -9.52
N ALA A 86 5.85 6.84 -10.32
CA ALA A 86 6.71 6.04 -11.18
C ALA A 86 7.67 5.14 -10.38
N THR A 87 8.24 5.66 -9.30
CA THR A 87 9.11 4.88 -8.40
C THR A 87 8.30 3.77 -7.73
N PHE A 88 7.13 4.11 -7.20
CA PHE A 88 6.22 3.15 -6.58
C PHE A 88 5.81 2.04 -7.56
N GLU A 89 5.41 2.38 -8.79
CA GLU A 89 4.98 1.38 -9.78
C GLU A 89 6.13 0.46 -10.21
N LYS A 90 7.36 1.00 -10.32
CA LYS A 90 8.56 0.21 -10.56
C LYS A 90 8.84 -0.79 -9.44
N GLU A 91 8.78 -0.35 -8.19
CA GLU A 91 9.01 -1.22 -7.03
C GLU A 91 7.89 -2.26 -6.88
N LEU A 92 6.64 -1.87 -7.11
CA LEU A 92 5.51 -2.78 -7.11
C LEU A 92 5.70 -3.91 -8.14
N LYS A 93 6.08 -3.55 -9.36
CA LYS A 93 6.35 -4.51 -10.44
C LYS A 93 7.52 -5.45 -10.13
N ALA A 94 8.51 -4.99 -9.37
CA ALA A 94 9.66 -5.81 -8.98
C ALA A 94 9.31 -6.85 -7.90
N VAL A 95 8.28 -6.59 -7.09
CA VAL A 95 7.88 -7.48 -5.97
C VAL A 95 6.75 -8.43 -6.38
N LEU A 96 5.84 -7.98 -7.24
CA LEU A 96 4.73 -8.80 -7.74
C LEU A 96 5.19 -9.75 -8.85
N THR A 97 4.56 -10.92 -8.94
CA THR A 97 4.66 -11.76 -10.14
C THR A 97 3.96 -11.08 -11.32
N ALA A 98 4.26 -11.51 -12.55
CA ALA A 98 3.59 -10.99 -13.74
C ALA A 98 2.05 -11.13 -13.65
N GLU A 99 1.55 -12.25 -13.13
CA GLU A 99 0.11 -12.48 -12.93
C GLU A 99 -0.49 -11.56 -11.86
N GLN A 100 0.20 -11.38 -10.73
CA GLN A 100 -0.25 -10.49 -9.66
C GLN A 100 -0.24 -9.03 -10.11
N PHE A 101 0.79 -8.61 -10.86
CA PHE A 101 0.88 -7.27 -11.41
C PHE A 101 -0.23 -6.99 -12.42
N LYS A 102 -0.55 -7.96 -13.29
CA LYS A 102 -1.68 -7.85 -14.22
C LYS A 102 -3.01 -7.67 -13.47
N LYS A 103 -3.29 -8.52 -12.47
CA LYS A 103 -4.49 -8.38 -11.63
C LYS A 103 -4.56 -7.02 -10.93
N TYR A 104 -3.43 -6.53 -10.42
CA TYR A 104 -3.35 -5.20 -9.83
C TYR A 104 -3.72 -4.10 -10.85
N GLN A 105 -3.23 -4.18 -12.09
CA GLN A 105 -3.58 -3.24 -13.15
C GLN A 105 -5.08 -3.28 -13.48
N ASP A 106 -5.67 -4.48 -13.53
CA ASP A 106 -7.10 -4.67 -13.81
C ASP A 106 -8.00 -4.05 -12.71
N ILE A 107 -7.54 -4.03 -11.45
CA ILE A 107 -8.27 -3.43 -10.31
C ILE A 107 -8.05 -1.91 -10.22
N LYS A 108 -6.94 -1.40 -10.79
CA LYS A 108 -6.60 0.03 -10.79
C LYS A 108 -7.41 0.83 -11.83
N GLN A 109 -7.88 0.17 -12.91
CA GLN A 109 -8.71 0.78 -13.96
C GLN A 109 -10.12 1.10 -13.45
#